data_AF-A0A7C2C505-F1
#
_entry.id   AF-A0A7C2C505-F1
#
_cell.length_a   1.000
_cell.length_b   1.000
_cell.length_c   1.000
_cell.angle_alpha   90.00
_cell.angle_beta   90.00
_cell.angle_gamma   90.00
#
_symmetry.space_group_name_H-M   'P 1'
#
loop_
_entity.id
_entity.type
_entity.pdbx_description
1 polymer ?
#
loop_
_entity_poly.entity_id
_entity_poly.type
_entity_poly.pdbx_seq_one_letter_code
_entity_poly.pdbx_strand_id
1 'polypeptide(L)' 'MDFRLTEHQLMVRKAVADLCRQFPDEYWRELDRRRAYPEEFVRALTNAGWLSILIPEEYGGGGLG' A
#
# COMPACT_ATOMS: atom_id res chain seq x y z
N MET A 1 -26.66 6.59 -11.66
CA MET A 1 -25.26 6.75 -11.21
C MET A 1 -24.48 5.54 -11.70
N ASP A 2 -23.25 5.75 -12.17
CA ASP A 2 -22.32 4.67 -12.49
C ASP A 2 -21.37 4.47 -11.30
N PHE A 3 -21.21 3.22 -10.85
CA PHE A 3 -20.40 2.85 -9.68
C PHE A 3 -19.16 2.01 -10.06
N ARG A 4 -18.89 1.87 -11.37
CA ARG A 4 -17.70 1.14 -11.84
C ARG A 4 -16.45 1.96 -11.57
N LEU A 5 -15.37 1.25 -11.19
CA LEU A 5 -14.05 1.85 -11.07
C LEU A 5 -13.49 2.17 -12.46
N THR A 6 -12.72 3.26 -12.55
CA THR A 6 -11.93 3.56 -13.74
C THR A 6 -10.80 2.54 -13.92
N GLU A 7 -10.26 2.43 -15.13
CA GLU A 7 -9.10 1.57 -15.39
C GLU A 7 -7.92 1.92 -14.48
N HIS A 8 -7.68 3.22 -14.28
CA HIS A 8 -6.64 3.70 -13.38
C HIS A 8 -6.87 3.23 -11.92
N GLN A 9 -8.10 3.35 -11.41
CA GLN A 9 -8.44 2.87 -10.06
C GLN A 9 -8.29 1.34 -9.94
N LEU A 10 -8.63 0.59 -10.99
CA LEU A 10 -8.41 -0.86 -11.04
C LEU A 10 -6.91 -1.22 -11.01
N MET A 11 -6.08 -0.46 -11.74
CA MET A 11 -4.63 -0.62 -11.73
C MET A 11 -4.03 -0.35 -10.35
N VAL A 12 -4.40 0.77 -9.72
CA VAL A 12 -3.97 1.11 -8.35
C VAL A 12 -4.36 -0.01 -7.39
N ARG A 13 -5.62 -0.47 -7.41
CA ARG A 13 -6.10 -1.56 -6.56
C ARG A 13 -5.29 -2.84 -6.77
N LYS A 14 -4.98 -3.19 -8.02
CA LYS A 14 -4.17 -4.37 -8.34
C LYS A 14 -2.75 -4.24 -7.79
N ALA A 15 -2.11 -3.10 -7.99
CA ALA A 15 -0.73 -2.86 -7.55
C ALA A 15 -0.59 -2.93 -6.02
N VAL A 16 -1.51 -2.31 -5.29
CA VAL A 16 -1.54 -2.39 -3.81
C VAL A 16 -1.79 -3.83 -3.35
N ALA A 17 -2.73 -4.54 -3.99
CA ALA A 17 -3.01 -5.93 -3.65
C ALA A 17 -1.80 -6.86 -3.90
N ASP A 18 -1.06 -6.66 -5.00
CA ASP A 18 0.15 -7.42 -5.31
C ASP A 18 1.25 -7.19 -4.26
N LEU A 19 1.40 -5.97 -3.75
CA LEU A 19 2.33 -5.68 -2.66
C LEU A 19 1.89 -6.36 -1.36
N CYS A 20 0.62 -6.23 -0.97
CA CYS A 20 0.10 -6.85 0.26
C CYS A 20 0.24 -8.37 0.25
N ARG A 21 0.19 -9.04 -0.91
CA ARG A 21 0.40 -10.50 -1.03
C ARG A 21 1.78 -10.97 -0.58
N GLN A 22 2.78 -10.10 -0.52
CA GLN A 22 4.11 -10.43 -0.02
C GLN A 22 4.13 -10.60 1.51
N PHE A 23 3.07 -10.19 2.21
CA PHE A 23 2.94 -10.21 3.66
C PHE A 23 1.78 -11.12 4.08
N PRO A 24 1.98 -12.46 4.09
CA PRO A 24 0.93 -13.43 4.39
C PRO A 24 0.56 -13.46 5.88
N ASP A 25 -0.51 -14.17 6.24
CA ASP A 25 -1.00 -14.29 7.62
C ASP A 25 0.05 -14.77 8.63
N GLU A 26 1.06 -15.53 8.19
CA GLU A 26 2.16 -15.95 9.06
C GLU A 26 3.02 -14.77 9.52
N TYR A 27 3.33 -13.83 8.61
CA TYR A 27 4.06 -12.59 8.93
C TYR A 27 3.33 -11.80 10.02
N TRP A 28 2.01 -11.60 9.83
CA TRP A 28 1.18 -10.86 10.78
C TRP A 28 1.06 -11.55 12.13
N ARG A 29 0.89 -12.88 12.13
CA ARG A 29 0.82 -13.67 13.38
C ARG A 29 2.13 -13.61 14.16
N GLU A 30 3.28 -13.64 13.49
CA GLU A 30 4.59 -13.53 14.15
C GLU A 30 4.86 -12.10 14.68
N LEU A 31 4.38 -11.07 13.98
CA LEU A 31 4.41 -9.69 14.48
C LEU A 31 3.57 -9.53 15.75
N ASP A 32 2.34 -10.04 15.73
CA ASP A 32 1.42 -9.97 16.88
C ASP A 32 1.98 -10.69 18.11
N ARG A 33 2.50 -11.93 17.94
CA ARG A 33 3.16 -12.69 19.01
C ARG A 33 4.28 -11.89 19.69
N ARG A 34 5.04 -11.12 18.92
CA ARG A 34 6.16 -10.32 19.40
C ARG A 34 5.75 -8.90 19.80
N ARG A 35 4.49 -8.50 19.57
CA ARG A 35 3.99 -7.13 19.73
C ARG A 35 4.88 -6.10 19.02
N ALA A 36 5.36 -6.45 17.83
CA ALA A 36 6.31 -5.65 17.08
C ALA A 36 5.62 -4.80 15.99
N TYR A 37 6.29 -3.73 15.57
CA TYR A 37 5.85 -2.87 14.48
C TYR A 37 6.17 -3.50 13.12
N PRO A 38 5.27 -3.44 12.11
CA PRO A 38 5.47 -4.04 10.80
C PRO A 38 6.39 -3.19 9.90
N GLU A 39 7.62 -2.99 10.35
CA GLU A 39 8.62 -2.12 9.72
C GLU A 39 8.84 -2.45 8.23
N GLU A 40 8.90 -3.75 7.89
CA GLU A 40 9.12 -4.21 6.53
C GLU A 40 7.94 -3.88 5.60
N PHE A 41 6.72 -4.11 6.07
CA PHE A 41 5.50 -3.78 5.33
C PHE A 41 5.39 -2.27 5.09
N VAL A 42 5.64 -1.47 6.13
CA VAL A 42 5.59 -0.01 6.06
C VAL A 42 6.64 0.49 5.08
N ARG A 43 7.88 -0.03 5.16
CA ARG A 43 8.95 0.31 4.21
C ARG A 43 8.57 -0.04 2.78
N ALA A 44 7.96 -1.20 2.55
CA ALA A 44 7.51 -1.60 1.22
C ALA A 44 6.46 -0.63 0.66
N LEU A 45 5.45 -0.25 1.46
CA LEU A 45 4.44 0.72 1.04
C LEU A 45 5.02 2.12 0.81
N THR A 46 5.95 2.57 1.67
CA THR A 46 6.65 3.86 1.50
C THR A 46 7.46 3.90 0.22
N ASN A 47 8.28 2.86 -0.04
CA ASN A 47 9.11 2.79 -1.23
C ASN A 47 8.28 2.74 -2.52
N ALA A 48 7.08 2.19 -2.45
CA ALA A 48 6.14 2.15 -3.57
C ALA A 48 5.24 3.41 -3.65
N GLY A 49 5.45 4.41 -2.78
CA GLY A 49 4.72 5.69 -2.80
C GLY A 49 3.28 5.63 -2.28
N TRP A 50 2.83 4.50 -1.73
CA TRP A 50 1.44 4.30 -1.34
C TRP A 50 1.05 5.06 -0.06
N LEU A 51 1.99 5.26 0.87
CA LEU A 51 1.73 6.02 2.12
C LEU A 51 1.68 7.54 1.92
N SER A 52 2.13 8.02 0.75
CA SER A 52 2.14 9.44 0.38
C SER A 52 1.36 9.69 -0.91
N ILE A 53 0.45 8.79 -1.30
CA ILE A 53 -0.21 8.78 -2.61
C ILE A 53 -0.97 10.06 -2.96
N LEU A 54 -1.53 10.75 -1.97
CA LEU A 54 -2.26 12.03 -2.16
C LEU A 54 -1.37 13.27 -2.01
N ILE A 55 -0.11 13.08 -1.61
CA ILE A 55 0.84 14.17 -1.47
C ILE A 55 1.38 14.49 -2.88
N PRO A 56 1.51 15.77 -3.26
CA PRO A 56 2.15 16.16 -4.52
C PRO A 56 3.57 15.59 -4.67
N GLU A 57 3.97 15.31 -5.92
CA GLU A 57 5.29 14.75 -6.23
C GLU A 57 6.44 15.65 -5.77
N GLU A 58 6.26 16.98 -5.79
CA GLU A 58 7.26 17.96 -5.32
C GLU A 58 7.65 17.80 -3.83
N TYR A 59 6.81 17.12 -3.05
CA TYR A 59 7.04 16.80 -1.64
C TYR A 59 7.36 15.32 -1.40
N GLY A 60 7.66 14.55 -2.46
CA GLY A 60 7.95 13.12 -2.38
C GLY A 60 6.70 12.23 -2.27
N GLY A 61 5.54 12.72 -2.72
CA GLY A 61 4.30 11.98 -2.77
C GLY A 61 3.98 11.33 -4.12
N GLY A 62 2.85 10.64 -4.19
CA GLY A 62 2.40 9.93 -5.40
C GLY A 62 1.55 10.75 -6.37
N GLY A 63 1.11 11.96 -6.00
CA GLY A 63 0.42 12.88 -6.91
C GLY A 63 -0.93 12.39 -7.49
N LEU A 64 -1.60 11.43 -6.86
CA LEU A 64 -2.84 10.81 -7.37
C LEU A 64 -4.14 11.44 -6.79
N GLY A 65 -4.03 12.61 -6.16
CA GLY A 65 -5.14 13.37 -5.58
C GLY A 65 -5.85 14.31 -6.54
#